data_AF-B4X2U5-F1
#
_entry.id   AF-B4X2U5-F1
#
_cell.length_a   1.000
_cell.length_b   1.000
_cell.length_c   1.000
_cell.angle_alpha   90.00
_cell.angle_beta   90.00
_cell.angle_gamma   90.00
#
_symmetry.space_group_name_H-M   'P 1'
#
loop_
_entity.id
_entity.type
_entity.pdbx_description
1 polymer ?
#
loop_
_entity_poly.entity_id
_entity_poly.type
_entity_poly.pdbx_seq_one_letter_code
_entity_poly.pdbx_strand_id
1 'polypeptide(L)'
;MTVFGNQVNNVEIEGVDLNDIFQEKIGEALQYDYEVVDLDFNQEEMFALLTKDKPASFSSFMFGENKFMYLEEDLKNISSENDLDAIVLMAPVKAAVQSADVPEGVSIYSAGPSGKVSKSWAGVHAILVLIDGSNGREVRSKVLRGEVGFGGNYFFASPLMDIREYELADVTVREVTEEDKRRMEEIFSAIPEQSMVNRNVKDLMEGSSLEW
;
A
#
# COMPACT_ATOMS: atom_id res chain seq x y z
N MET A 1 -32.43 7.28 -12.84
CA MET A 1 -31.89 5.97 -13.25
C MET A 1 -30.63 5.78 -12.43
N THR A 2 -30.65 4.84 -11.49
CA THR A 2 -29.58 4.65 -10.50
C THR A 2 -29.05 3.25 -10.70
N VAL A 3 -27.78 3.12 -11.07
CA VAL A 3 -27.09 1.83 -11.12
C VAL A 3 -26.15 1.83 -9.92
N PHE A 4 -26.53 1.09 -8.87
CA PHE A 4 -25.66 0.74 -7.76
C PHE A 4 -25.29 -0.74 -7.88
N GLY A 5 -23.99 -1.02 -7.71
CA GLY A 5 -23.41 -2.35 -7.71
C GLY A 5 -21.93 -2.25 -8.03
N ASN A 6 -21.10 -1.94 -7.04
CA ASN A 6 -19.66 -2.15 -7.17
C ASN A 6 -19.46 -3.67 -7.32
N GLN A 7 -18.90 -4.10 -8.44
CA GLN A 7 -18.47 -5.49 -8.60
C GLN A 7 -17.00 -5.56 -8.20
N VAL A 8 -16.68 -6.48 -7.30
CA VAL A 8 -15.32 -6.76 -6.88
C VAL A 8 -14.98 -8.15 -7.40
N ASN A 9 -13.97 -8.21 -8.27
CA ASN A 9 -13.39 -9.45 -8.74
C ASN A 9 -11.96 -9.51 -8.20
N ASN A 10 -11.64 -10.55 -7.46
CA ASN A 10 -10.28 -10.80 -6.99
C ASN A 10 -9.56 -11.66 -8.01
N VAL A 11 -8.38 -11.20 -8.42
CA VAL A 11 -7.54 -11.84 -9.42
C VAL A 11 -6.17 -12.03 -8.79
N GLU A 12 -5.69 -13.27 -8.79
CA GLU A 12 -4.33 -13.58 -8.36
C GLU A 12 -3.36 -13.35 -9.52
N ILE A 13 -2.27 -12.64 -9.23
CA ILE A 13 -1.14 -12.39 -10.13
C ILE A 13 0.12 -12.89 -9.42
N GLU A 14 0.85 -13.83 -10.04
CA GLU A 14 1.97 -14.52 -9.39
C GLU A 14 3.34 -14.01 -9.89
N GLY A 15 3.42 -13.37 -11.06
CA GLY A 15 4.68 -12.97 -11.67
C GLY A 15 5.24 -11.61 -11.25
N VAL A 16 4.63 -10.94 -10.25
CA VAL A 16 5.12 -9.66 -9.72
C VAL A 16 5.21 -9.70 -8.20
N ASP A 17 6.42 -9.55 -7.68
CA ASP A 17 6.64 -9.32 -6.24
C ASP A 17 6.76 -7.83 -5.97
N LEU A 18 5.62 -7.20 -5.71
CA LEU A 18 5.59 -5.78 -5.36
C LEU A 18 6.26 -5.50 -4.02
N ASN A 19 6.30 -6.47 -3.10
CA ASN A 19 6.91 -6.27 -1.79
C ASN A 19 8.42 -6.12 -1.96
N ASP A 20 9.05 -7.02 -2.72
CA ASP A 20 10.47 -6.93 -3.05
C ASP A 20 10.81 -5.62 -3.75
N ILE A 21 10.01 -5.23 -4.76
CA ILE A 21 10.23 -3.97 -5.49
C ILE A 21 10.13 -2.76 -4.54
N PHE A 22 9.12 -2.71 -3.67
CA PHE A 22 9.01 -1.60 -2.72
C PHE A 22 10.10 -1.63 -1.66
N GLN A 23 10.49 -2.81 -1.16
CA GLN A 23 11.55 -2.96 -0.17
C GLN A 23 12.89 -2.46 -0.73
N GLU A 24 13.28 -2.91 -1.93
CA GLU A 24 14.51 -2.45 -2.61
C GLU A 24 14.51 -0.92 -2.72
N LYS A 25 13.42 -0.34 -3.22
CA LYS A 25 13.32 1.10 -3.47
C LYS A 25 13.28 1.94 -2.20
N ILE A 26 12.63 1.46 -1.14
CA ILE A 26 12.62 2.10 0.17
C ILE A 26 14.02 2.03 0.78
N GLY A 27 14.69 0.89 0.69
CA GLY A 27 16.08 0.73 1.10
C GLY A 27 17.01 1.70 0.37
N GLU A 28 16.88 1.80 -0.95
CA GLU A 28 17.63 2.77 -1.76
C GLU A 28 17.38 4.22 -1.36
N ALA A 29 16.16 4.55 -0.93
CA ALA A 29 15.80 5.89 -0.48
C ALA A 29 16.40 6.24 0.90
N LEU A 30 16.64 5.24 1.75
CA LEU A 30 17.13 5.39 3.13
C LEU A 30 18.65 5.26 3.26
N GLN A 31 19.30 4.49 2.38
CA GLN A 31 20.73 4.09 2.50
C GLN A 31 21.73 5.24 2.61
N TYR A 32 21.35 6.47 2.21
CA TYR A 32 22.24 7.63 2.27
C TYR A 32 22.35 8.23 3.67
N ASP A 33 21.28 8.09 4.47
CA ASP A 33 21.16 8.70 5.79
C ASP A 33 21.10 7.65 6.92
N TYR A 34 20.80 6.39 6.58
CA TYR A 34 20.58 5.29 7.53
C TYR A 34 21.25 3.99 7.09
N GLU A 35 21.63 3.16 8.08
CA GLU A 35 21.93 1.75 7.82
C GLU A 35 20.62 0.99 7.65
N VAL A 36 20.44 0.37 6.48
CA VAL A 36 19.24 -0.40 6.16
C VAL A 36 19.53 -1.88 6.40
N VAL A 37 18.75 -2.48 7.29
CA VAL A 37 18.78 -3.93 7.56
C VAL A 37 17.58 -4.56 6.88
N ASP A 38 17.83 -5.42 5.89
CA ASP A 38 16.79 -6.24 5.28
C ASP A 38 16.40 -7.36 6.25
N LEU A 39 15.11 -7.41 6.58
CA LEU A 39 14.56 -8.41 7.49
C LEU A 39 13.89 -9.51 6.67
N ASP A 40 14.34 -10.75 6.85
CA ASP A 40 13.75 -11.93 6.20
C ASP A 40 12.52 -12.41 6.99
N PHE A 41 11.38 -11.73 6.79
CA PHE A 41 10.11 -12.10 7.41
C PHE A 41 9.20 -12.88 6.48
N ASN A 42 8.47 -13.84 7.06
CA ASN A 42 7.32 -14.43 6.39
C ASN A 42 6.22 -13.38 6.21
N GLN A 43 6.04 -12.92 4.97
CA GLN A 43 5.07 -11.89 4.60
C GLN A 43 3.62 -12.31 4.89
N GLU A 44 3.28 -13.59 4.76
CA GLU A 44 1.93 -14.10 5.06
C GLU A 44 1.63 -14.00 6.56
N GLU A 45 2.60 -14.35 7.40
CA GLU A 45 2.47 -14.24 8.86
C GLU A 45 2.34 -12.78 9.29
N MET A 46 3.17 -11.90 8.71
CA MET A 46 3.08 -10.46 8.98
C MET A 46 1.72 -9.90 8.54
N PHE A 47 1.23 -10.28 7.36
CA PHE A 47 -0.08 -9.87 6.88
C PHE A 47 -1.22 -10.38 7.78
N ALA A 48 -1.11 -11.60 8.29
CA ALA A 48 -2.06 -12.16 9.25
C ALA A 48 -2.07 -11.35 10.57
N LEU A 49 -0.90 -10.96 11.08
CA LEU A 49 -0.78 -10.05 12.24
C LEU A 49 -1.41 -8.68 11.94
N LEU A 50 -1.16 -8.15 10.74
CA LEU A 50 -1.70 -6.88 10.24
C LEU A 50 -3.22 -6.92 9.97
N THR A 51 -3.88 -8.08 9.99
CA THR A 51 -5.33 -8.19 9.71
C THR A 51 -6.16 -8.87 10.81
N LYS A 52 -5.54 -9.48 11.82
CA LYS A 52 -6.19 -10.15 12.97
C LYS A 52 -7.26 -9.31 13.68
N ASP A 53 -8.54 -9.69 13.61
CA ASP A 53 -9.76 -9.11 14.24
C ASP A 53 -9.55 -7.85 15.12
N LYS A 54 -9.99 -6.68 14.62
CA LYS A 54 -9.70 -5.36 15.21
C LYS A 54 -10.95 -4.51 15.36
N PRO A 55 -10.93 -3.54 16.29
CA PRO A 55 -11.95 -2.50 16.38
C PRO A 55 -11.78 -1.37 15.34
N ALA A 56 -10.84 -1.46 14.39
CA ALA A 56 -10.43 -0.32 13.57
C ALA A 56 -11.54 0.14 12.60
N SER A 57 -12.06 1.34 12.87
CA SER A 57 -13.09 2.00 12.07
C SER A 57 -12.47 2.91 11.00
N PHE A 58 -13.16 3.15 9.88
CA PHE A 58 -12.73 4.14 8.87
C PHE A 58 -12.48 5.53 9.48
N SER A 59 -13.21 5.89 10.55
CA SER A 59 -12.95 7.10 11.35
C SER A 59 -11.57 7.10 12.00
N SER A 60 -11.11 5.98 12.57
CA SER A 60 -9.79 5.87 13.21
C SER A 60 -8.65 6.17 12.22
N PHE A 61 -8.81 5.76 10.95
CA PHE A 61 -7.88 6.09 9.87
C PHE A 61 -7.85 7.58 9.51
N MET A 62 -9.02 8.23 9.48
CA MET A 62 -9.15 9.65 9.16
C MET A 62 -8.72 10.57 10.32
N PHE A 63 -8.85 10.12 11.57
CA PHE A 63 -8.61 10.92 12.78
C PHE A 63 -7.30 10.60 13.51
N GLY A 64 -6.46 9.72 12.96
CA GLY A 64 -5.07 9.56 13.40
C GLY A 64 -4.87 8.75 14.68
N GLU A 65 -5.76 7.81 14.99
CA GLU A 65 -5.49 6.82 16.04
C GLU A 65 -4.30 5.93 15.63
N ASN A 66 -3.54 5.44 16.62
CA ASN A 66 -2.41 4.54 16.39
C ASN A 66 -2.92 3.23 15.74
N LYS A 67 -2.61 3.06 14.45
CA LYS A 67 -3.23 2.03 13.60
C LYS A 67 -2.72 0.63 13.93
N PHE A 68 -1.57 0.55 14.59
CA PHE A 68 -0.84 -0.69 14.86
C PHE A 68 -0.59 -0.91 16.35
N MET A 69 -1.35 -0.26 17.24
CA MET A 69 -1.14 -0.36 18.69
C MET A 69 -1.17 -1.80 19.25
N TYR A 70 -1.88 -2.71 18.58
CA TYR A 70 -1.96 -4.13 18.96
C TYR A 70 -0.72 -4.95 18.52
N LEU A 71 0.19 -4.37 17.74
CA LEU A 71 1.48 -4.97 17.35
C LEU A 71 2.66 -4.38 18.12
N GLU A 72 2.44 -3.46 19.07
CA GLU A 72 3.56 -2.78 19.76
C GLU A 72 4.55 -3.78 20.38
N GLU A 73 4.05 -4.85 21.01
CA GLU A 73 4.91 -5.88 21.61
C GLU A 73 5.64 -6.70 20.53
N ASP A 74 4.94 -7.13 19.47
CA ASP A 74 5.54 -7.89 18.37
C ASP A 74 6.63 -7.07 17.64
N LEU A 75 6.34 -5.81 17.31
CA LEU A 75 7.26 -4.91 16.62
C LEU A 75 8.46 -4.53 17.48
N LYS A 76 8.26 -4.37 18.80
CA LYS A 76 9.36 -4.17 19.74
C LYS A 76 10.27 -5.39 19.81
N ASN A 77 9.70 -6.60 19.85
CA ASN A 77 10.47 -7.84 19.87
C ASN A 77 11.28 -7.98 18.59
N ILE A 78 10.66 -7.76 17.42
CA ILE A 78 11.35 -7.71 16.12
C ILE A 78 12.52 -6.73 16.14
N SER A 79 12.30 -5.51 16.63
CA SER A 79 13.34 -4.48 16.70
C SER A 79 14.48 -4.90 17.62
N SER A 80 14.16 -5.48 18.78
CA SER A 80 15.15 -5.90 19.76
C SER A 80 15.98 -7.11 19.31
N GLU A 81 15.36 -8.05 18.59
CA GLU A 81 16.03 -9.26 18.07
C GLU A 81 16.98 -8.95 16.91
N ASN A 82 16.75 -7.83 16.20
CA ASN A 82 17.50 -7.42 15.02
C ASN A 82 18.31 -6.12 15.24
N ASP A 83 18.43 -5.66 16.49
CA ASP A 83 19.15 -4.42 16.88
C ASP A 83 18.71 -3.18 16.06
N LEU A 84 17.41 -3.00 15.86
CA LEU A 84 16.84 -1.91 15.05
C LEU A 84 16.42 -0.71 15.91
N ASP A 85 16.84 0.49 15.51
CA ASP A 85 16.36 1.75 16.11
C ASP A 85 14.95 2.12 15.66
N ALA A 86 14.57 1.71 14.44
CA ALA A 86 13.24 1.94 13.88
C ALA A 86 12.87 0.93 12.80
N ILE A 87 11.57 0.80 12.53
CA ILE A 87 11.04 -0.01 11.43
C ILE A 87 10.24 0.90 10.50
N VAL A 88 10.51 0.80 9.18
CA VAL A 88 9.62 1.34 8.15
C VAL A 88 8.74 0.20 7.64
N LEU A 89 7.47 0.25 8.01
CA LEU A 89 6.46 -0.73 7.61
C LEU A 89 5.63 -0.18 6.46
N MET A 90 5.56 -0.92 5.36
CA MET A 90 4.55 -0.73 4.31
C MET A 90 3.42 -1.74 4.52
N ALA A 91 2.19 -1.25 4.64
CA ALA A 91 1.02 -2.08 4.83
C ALA A 91 -0.11 -1.66 3.86
N PRO A 92 -0.94 -2.60 3.37
CA PRO A 92 -2.09 -2.23 2.56
C PRO A 92 -3.06 -1.38 3.38
N VAL A 93 -3.74 -0.42 2.75
CA VAL A 93 -4.68 0.48 3.47
C VAL A 93 -5.75 -0.32 4.22
N LYS A 94 -6.16 -1.49 3.71
CA LYS A 94 -7.10 -2.39 4.40
C LYS A 94 -6.60 -2.91 5.74
N ALA A 95 -5.29 -3.08 5.94
CA ALA A 95 -4.73 -3.44 7.24
C ALA A 95 -4.98 -2.35 8.30
N ALA A 96 -5.05 -1.09 7.87
CA ALA A 96 -5.39 0.05 8.71
C ALA A 96 -6.89 0.37 8.78
N VAL A 97 -7.70 -0.19 7.87
CA VAL A 97 -9.11 0.14 7.69
C VAL A 97 -9.91 -1.15 7.43
N GLN A 98 -10.70 -1.60 8.40
CA GLN A 98 -11.58 -2.76 8.23
C GLN A 98 -12.85 -2.39 7.45
N SER A 99 -12.69 -1.92 6.21
CA SER A 99 -13.79 -1.64 5.28
C SER A 99 -13.75 -2.63 4.11
N ALA A 100 -14.91 -3.17 3.76
CA ALA A 100 -15.07 -4.04 2.61
C ALA A 100 -14.80 -3.30 1.27
N ASP A 101 -14.91 -1.97 1.26
CA ASP A 101 -14.73 -1.14 0.08
C ASP A 101 -13.27 -0.70 -0.14
N VAL A 102 -12.34 -1.12 0.73
CA VAL A 102 -10.92 -0.74 0.65
C VAL A 102 -10.10 -1.86 -0.02
N PRO A 103 -9.29 -1.53 -1.05
CA PRO A 103 -8.41 -2.50 -1.71
C PRO A 103 -7.42 -3.19 -0.77
N GLU A 104 -7.14 -4.48 -1.03
CA GLU A 104 -6.13 -5.32 -0.36
C GLU A 104 -4.70 -5.03 -0.82
N GLY A 105 -4.35 -3.75 -0.99
CA GLY A 105 -3.02 -3.33 -1.43
C GLY A 105 -2.95 -2.97 -2.89
N VAL A 106 -3.46 -3.79 -3.81
CA VAL A 106 -3.54 -3.44 -5.24
C VAL A 106 -4.96 -3.55 -5.78
N SER A 107 -5.31 -2.72 -6.75
CA SER A 107 -6.59 -2.85 -7.44
C SER A 107 -6.57 -2.30 -8.86
N ILE A 108 -7.47 -2.83 -9.69
CA ILE A 108 -7.91 -2.19 -10.92
C ILE A 108 -9.34 -1.69 -10.71
N TYR A 109 -9.57 -0.41 -10.97
CA TYR A 109 -10.88 0.21 -10.93
C TYR A 109 -11.28 0.63 -12.34
N SER A 110 -12.49 0.24 -12.76
CA SER A 110 -13.09 0.75 -13.99
C SER A 110 -14.46 1.36 -13.75
N ALA A 111 -14.79 2.42 -14.48
CA ALA A 111 -16.07 3.11 -14.41
C ALA A 111 -16.56 3.58 -15.77
N GLY A 112 -17.88 3.54 -15.95
CA GLY A 112 -18.54 4.21 -17.06
C GLY A 112 -20.02 3.88 -17.17
N PRO A 113 -20.73 4.56 -18.09
CA PRO A 113 -22.16 4.44 -18.23
C PRO A 113 -22.56 3.09 -18.86
N SER A 114 -23.63 2.48 -18.35
CA SER A 114 -24.33 1.36 -18.99
C SER A 114 -23.43 0.16 -19.32
N GLY A 115 -22.53 -0.22 -18.40
CA GLY A 115 -21.64 -1.38 -18.57
C GLY A 115 -20.46 -1.14 -19.52
N LYS A 116 -20.31 0.07 -20.06
CA LYS A 116 -19.13 0.47 -20.83
C LYS A 116 -18.09 1.07 -19.90
N VAL A 117 -16.82 0.77 -20.17
CA VAL A 117 -15.71 1.43 -19.49
C VAL A 117 -15.37 2.75 -20.19
N SER A 118 -15.32 3.83 -19.40
CA SER A 118 -14.89 5.17 -19.83
C SER A 118 -13.68 5.68 -19.04
N LYS A 119 -13.41 5.06 -17.89
CA LYS A 119 -12.32 5.34 -16.96
C LYS A 119 -11.80 4.01 -16.44
N SER A 120 -10.48 3.84 -16.41
CA SER A 120 -9.87 2.64 -15.84
C SER A 120 -8.48 2.97 -15.30
N TRP A 121 -8.19 2.53 -14.08
CA TRP A 121 -6.90 2.73 -13.44
C TRP A 121 -6.44 1.48 -12.71
N ALA A 122 -5.14 1.21 -12.75
CA ALA A 122 -4.46 0.27 -11.86
C ALA A 122 -3.79 1.07 -10.73
N GLY A 123 -3.81 0.55 -9.50
CA GLY A 123 -3.33 1.31 -8.35
C GLY A 123 -2.75 0.48 -7.22
N VAL A 124 -1.79 1.06 -6.51
CA VAL A 124 -1.24 0.55 -5.25
C VAL A 124 -1.75 1.41 -4.09
N HIS A 125 -2.48 0.80 -3.17
CA HIS A 125 -3.13 1.41 -2.01
C HIS A 125 -2.48 0.92 -0.73
N ALA A 126 -1.42 1.62 -0.33
CA ALA A 126 -0.68 1.30 0.89
C ALA A 126 -0.53 2.52 1.81
N ILE A 127 -0.13 2.25 3.04
CA ILE A 127 0.38 3.22 3.99
C ILE A 127 1.82 2.88 4.32
N LEU A 128 2.63 3.92 4.50
CA LEU A 128 3.95 3.83 5.10
C LEU A 128 3.86 4.26 6.55
N VAL A 129 4.53 3.52 7.43
CA VAL A 129 4.49 3.69 8.87
C VAL A 129 5.91 3.66 9.40
N LEU A 130 6.26 4.65 10.20
CA LEU A 130 7.50 4.69 10.95
C LEU A 130 7.20 4.24 12.38
N ILE A 131 7.91 3.21 12.82
CA ILE A 131 7.80 2.60 14.14
C ILE A 131 9.10 2.87 14.91
N ASP A 132 8.97 3.24 16.19
CA ASP A 132 10.10 3.36 17.12
C ASP A 132 10.52 1.96 17.61
N GLY A 133 11.78 1.57 17.36
CA GLY A 133 12.28 0.25 17.71
C GLY A 133 12.33 -0.03 19.22
N SER A 134 12.47 1.02 20.05
CA SER A 134 12.58 0.86 21.51
C SER A 134 11.28 0.37 22.18
N ASN A 135 10.14 0.67 21.55
CA ASN A 135 8.81 0.43 22.14
C ASN A 135 7.76 -0.09 21.16
N GLY A 136 8.10 -0.24 19.87
CA GLY A 136 7.22 -0.76 18.83
C GLY A 136 6.06 0.17 18.45
N ARG A 137 6.07 1.43 18.88
CA ARG A 137 4.96 2.38 18.64
C ARG A 137 5.07 3.07 17.31
N GLU A 138 3.92 3.32 16.69
CA GLU A 138 3.80 4.24 15.57
C GLU A 138 4.26 5.64 15.99
N VAL A 139 5.33 6.11 15.36
CA VAL A 139 5.79 7.50 15.42
C VAL A 139 5.01 8.33 14.42
N ARG A 140 4.78 7.77 13.23
CA ARG A 140 4.10 8.45 12.14
C ARG A 140 3.59 7.47 11.09
N SER A 141 2.52 7.84 10.40
CA SER A 141 2.12 7.17 9.16
C SER A 141 1.66 8.16 8.11
N LYS A 142 1.76 7.74 6.85
CA LYS A 142 1.24 8.44 5.68
C LYS A 142 0.68 7.45 4.67
N VAL A 143 -0.36 7.86 3.95
CA VAL A 143 -0.80 7.13 2.75
C VAL A 143 0.28 7.27 1.70
N LEU A 144 0.63 6.16 1.04
CA LEU A 144 1.53 6.16 -0.11
C LEU A 144 0.87 6.97 -1.24
N ARG A 145 1.57 7.99 -1.76
CA ARG A 145 1.04 8.90 -2.78
C ARG A 145 1.74 8.78 -4.12
N GLY A 146 0.96 8.79 -5.20
CA GLY A 146 1.45 8.86 -6.58
C GLY A 146 2.00 10.23 -6.95
N GLU A 147 2.73 10.36 -8.05
CA GLU A 147 3.33 11.64 -8.47
C GLU A 147 2.28 12.75 -8.70
N VAL A 148 1.14 12.38 -9.28
CA VAL A 148 0.03 13.29 -9.59
C VAL A 148 -1.19 12.90 -8.76
N GLY A 149 -1.63 13.77 -7.85
CA GLY A 149 -2.85 13.57 -7.07
C GLY A 149 -4.08 14.02 -7.85
N PHE A 150 -5.03 13.12 -8.10
CA PHE A 150 -6.33 13.46 -8.70
C PHE A 150 -7.34 13.92 -7.63
N GLY A 151 -7.06 15.01 -6.92
CA GLY A 151 -8.03 15.75 -6.10
C GLY A 151 -8.71 15.00 -4.93
N GLY A 152 -8.55 15.54 -3.71
CA GLY A 152 -9.47 15.45 -2.56
C GLY A 152 -9.74 14.10 -1.87
N ASN A 153 -9.71 12.96 -2.56
CA ASN A 153 -10.03 11.63 -2.01
C ASN A 153 -8.78 10.73 -1.98
N TYR A 154 -8.61 9.93 -0.92
CA TYR A 154 -7.43 9.09 -0.69
C TYR A 154 -7.16 8.12 -1.85
N PHE A 155 -8.21 7.56 -2.45
CA PHE A 155 -8.09 6.64 -3.58
C PHE A 155 -7.35 7.27 -4.77
N PHE A 156 -7.62 8.55 -5.04
CA PHE A 156 -7.00 9.32 -6.12
C PHE A 156 -5.67 9.97 -5.73
N ALA A 157 -5.26 9.85 -4.47
CA ALA A 157 -3.94 10.26 -4.00
C ALA A 157 -2.92 9.13 -4.12
N SER A 158 -3.37 7.86 -4.16
CA SER A 158 -2.52 6.68 -4.33
C SER A 158 -1.73 6.71 -5.66
N PRO A 159 -0.62 5.95 -5.76
CA PRO A 159 0.02 5.63 -7.03
C PRO A 159 -1.00 4.96 -7.97
N LEU A 160 -1.38 5.67 -9.03
CA LEU A 160 -2.34 5.21 -10.03
C LEU A 160 -1.73 5.33 -11.43
N MET A 161 -1.95 4.31 -12.25
CA MET A 161 -1.69 4.32 -13.69
C MET A 161 -3.02 4.30 -14.43
N ASP A 162 -3.18 5.19 -15.42
CA ASP A 162 -4.33 5.17 -16.33
C ASP A 162 -4.15 4.02 -17.32
N ILE A 163 -5.08 3.06 -17.31
CA ILE A 163 -4.99 1.86 -18.13
C ILE A 163 -6.03 1.85 -19.27
N ARG A 164 -6.68 2.98 -19.55
CA ARG A 164 -7.71 3.06 -20.60
C ARG A 164 -7.21 2.73 -22.00
N GLU A 165 -5.96 3.06 -22.29
CA GLU A 165 -5.31 2.82 -23.58
C GLU A 165 -4.75 1.38 -23.67
N TYR A 166 -4.77 0.63 -22.58
CA TYR A 166 -4.30 -0.75 -22.51
C TYR A 166 -5.48 -1.72 -22.74
N GLU A 167 -5.17 -2.95 -23.18
CA GLU A 167 -6.14 -4.05 -23.33
C GLU A 167 -6.69 -4.58 -21.98
N LEU A 168 -6.53 -3.79 -20.91
CA LEU A 168 -7.01 -4.05 -19.56
C LEU A 168 -8.15 -3.14 -19.12
N ALA A 169 -8.55 -2.15 -19.93
CA ALA A 169 -9.56 -1.17 -19.54
C ALA A 169 -10.87 -1.82 -19.04
N ASP A 170 -11.32 -2.89 -19.69
CA ASP A 170 -12.56 -3.61 -19.36
C ASP A 170 -12.35 -4.88 -18.54
N VAL A 171 -11.13 -5.14 -18.04
CA VAL A 171 -10.80 -6.39 -17.35
C VAL A 171 -11.66 -6.64 -16.10
N THR A 172 -12.20 -5.59 -15.49
CA THR A 172 -13.08 -5.70 -14.32
C THR A 172 -14.50 -6.20 -14.66
N VAL A 173 -14.90 -6.23 -15.93
CA VAL A 173 -16.25 -6.61 -16.37
C VAL A 173 -16.27 -7.83 -17.30
N ARG A 174 -15.13 -8.50 -17.47
CA ARG A 174 -14.99 -9.71 -18.28
C ARG A 174 -14.17 -10.78 -17.56
N GLU A 175 -14.09 -11.96 -18.15
CA GLU A 175 -13.20 -13.03 -17.69
C GLU A 175 -11.73 -12.64 -17.92
N VAL A 176 -10.88 -12.95 -16.94
CA VAL A 176 -9.46 -12.64 -16.95
C VAL A 176 -8.71 -13.77 -17.66
N THR A 177 -7.86 -13.39 -18.62
CA THR A 177 -6.99 -14.29 -19.37
C THR A 177 -5.56 -14.26 -18.83
N GLU A 178 -4.73 -15.23 -19.24
CA GLU A 178 -3.30 -15.24 -18.87
C GLU A 178 -2.52 -14.05 -19.46
N GLU A 179 -2.90 -13.56 -20.65
CA GLU A 179 -2.31 -12.33 -21.20
C GLU A 179 -2.68 -11.12 -20.35
N ASP A 180 -3.88 -11.07 -19.79
CA ASP A 180 -4.27 -10.00 -18.87
C ASP A 180 -3.40 -10.00 -17.62
N LYS A 181 -3.17 -11.16 -17.01
CA LYS A 181 -2.28 -11.29 -15.85
C LYS A 181 -0.87 -10.79 -16.17
N ARG A 182 -0.32 -11.20 -17.31
CA ARG A 182 1.00 -10.74 -17.79
C ARG A 182 1.05 -9.22 -17.96
N ARG A 183 -0.02 -8.60 -18.46
CA ARG A 183 -0.13 -7.14 -18.58
C ARG A 183 -0.31 -6.45 -17.23
N MET A 184 -1.04 -7.06 -16.31
CA MET A 184 -1.14 -6.56 -14.94
C MET A 184 0.23 -6.54 -14.26
N GLU A 185 1.02 -7.60 -14.42
CA GLU A 185 2.40 -7.68 -13.90
C GLU A 185 3.28 -6.54 -14.44
N GLU A 186 3.26 -6.30 -15.76
CA GLU A 186 3.99 -5.20 -16.40
C GLU A 186 3.57 -3.83 -15.84
N ILE A 187 2.26 -3.62 -15.67
CA ILE A 187 1.71 -2.36 -15.16
C ILE A 187 2.08 -2.15 -13.69
N PHE A 188 1.84 -3.16 -12.84
CA PHE A 188 2.11 -3.03 -11.41
C PHE A 188 3.60 -2.88 -11.11
N SER A 189 4.48 -3.54 -11.89
CA SER A 189 5.94 -3.36 -11.79
C SER A 189 6.40 -1.94 -12.14
N ALA A 190 5.63 -1.22 -12.97
CA ALA A 190 5.97 0.13 -13.41
C ALA A 190 5.45 1.25 -12.48
N ILE A 191 4.45 0.96 -11.64
CA ILE A 191 3.88 1.95 -10.70
C ILE A 191 4.89 2.45 -9.63
N PRO A 192 5.75 1.62 -9.01
CA PRO A 192 6.68 2.07 -7.97
C PRO A 192 7.89 2.82 -8.56
N GLU A 193 7.68 4.02 -9.10
CA GLU A 193 8.76 4.88 -9.58
C GLU A 193 9.67 5.34 -8.41
N GLN A 194 11.00 5.35 -8.62
CA GLN A 194 11.95 5.69 -7.55
C GLN A 194 11.76 7.12 -7.01
N SER A 195 11.46 8.07 -7.88
CA SER A 195 11.16 9.46 -7.50
C SER A 195 9.96 9.55 -6.55
N MET A 196 8.92 8.76 -6.83
CA MET A 196 7.72 8.66 -6.01
C MET A 196 8.03 8.04 -4.64
N VAL A 197 8.79 6.94 -4.60
CA VAL A 197 9.21 6.30 -3.34
C VAL A 197 10.07 7.24 -2.49
N ASN A 198 11.12 7.84 -3.08
CA ASN A 198 12.00 8.79 -2.41
C ASN A 198 11.22 9.93 -1.73
N ARG A 199 10.26 10.52 -2.44
CA ARG A 199 9.42 11.59 -1.89
C ARG A 199 8.58 11.10 -0.71
N ASN A 200 7.94 9.93 -0.83
CA ASN A 200 7.09 9.40 0.25
C ASN A 200 7.90 9.02 1.50
N VAL A 201 9.08 8.42 1.32
CA VAL A 201 10.01 8.11 2.41
C VAL A 201 10.50 9.38 3.08
N LYS A 202 11.02 10.34 2.30
CA LYS A 202 11.44 11.65 2.81
C LYS A 202 10.33 12.34 3.61
N ASP A 203 9.12 12.35 3.05
CA ASP A 203 7.94 12.90 3.69
C ASP A 203 7.60 12.22 5.03
N LEU A 204 7.81 10.91 5.14
CA LEU A 204 7.63 10.14 6.37
C LEU A 204 8.66 10.60 7.42
N MET A 205 9.93 10.70 7.01
CA MET A 205 11.07 11.00 7.89
C MET A 205 11.13 12.48 8.34
N GLU A 206 10.93 13.48 7.48
CA GLU A 206 11.13 14.92 7.76
C GLU A 206 10.21 15.56 8.83
N GLY A 207 9.33 14.77 9.45
CA GLY A 207 8.48 15.24 10.54
C GLY A 207 8.31 14.21 11.64
N SER A 208 9.24 13.27 11.76
CA SER A 208 9.38 12.43 12.95
C SER A 208 10.09 13.23 14.04
N SER A 209 9.67 13.04 15.29
CA SER A 209 10.33 13.62 16.48
C SER A 209 11.37 12.67 17.09
N LEU A 210 11.87 11.71 16.30
CA LEU A 210 12.94 10.82 16.73
C LEU A 210 14.21 11.66 16.78
N GLU A 211 14.72 11.91 17.98
CA GLU A 211 16.06 12.46 18.18
C GLU A 211 17.03 11.30 17.98
N TRP A 212 17.68 11.27 16.81
CA TRP A 212 18.76 10.35 16.46
C TRP A 212 20.11 10.86 16.98
#